data_AF-A0A6B3GJ03-F1
#
_entry.id   AF-A0A6B3GJ03-F1
#
_cell.length_a   1.000
_cell.length_b   1.000
_cell.length_c   1.000
_cell.angle_alpha   90.00
_cell.angle_beta   90.00
_cell.angle_gamma   90.00
#
_symmetry.space_group_name_H-M   'P 1'
#
loop_
_entity.id
_entity.type
_entity.pdbx_description
1 polymer ?
#
loop_
_entity_poly.entity_id
_entity_poly.type
_entity_poly.pdbx_seq_one_letter_code
_entity_poly.pdbx_strand_id
1 'polypeptide(L)' 'CLSRVADSAPALTGALTGALAGPSALPESWRQACRTLSGCALPWLAGTDLVELAGRLVPGDGGTPGG' A
#
# COMPACT_ATOMS: atom_id res chain seq x y z
N CYS A 1 14.01 11.13 18.32
CA CYS A 1 12.56 10.82 18.35
C CYS A 1 11.87 11.64 17.27
N LEU A 2 11.54 11.02 16.13
CA LEU A 2 10.70 11.69 15.12
C LEU A 2 9.31 11.95 15.72
N SER A 3 8.72 13.10 15.39
CA SER A 3 7.37 13.44 15.82
C SER A 3 6.38 12.36 15.36
N ARG A 4 5.36 12.01 16.16
CA ARG A 4 4.28 11.10 15.72
C ARG A 4 3.64 11.58 14.42
N VAL A 5 3.52 12.91 14.28
CA VAL A 5 2.97 13.55 13.08
C VAL A 5 3.86 13.31 11.85
N ALA A 6 5.17 13.11 12.04
CA ALA A 6 6.10 12.82 10.94
C ALA A 6 5.84 11.46 10.28
N ASP A 7 5.12 10.55 10.95
CA ASP A 7 4.70 9.27 10.38
C ASP A 7 3.25 9.34 9.89
N SER A 8 2.35 9.90 10.71
CA SER A 8 0.90 9.86 10.43
C SER A 8 0.45 10.80 9.31
N ALA A 9 1.01 12.01 9.22
CA ALA A 9 0.59 12.96 8.20
C ALA A 9 1.01 12.51 6.78
N PRO A 10 2.27 12.06 6.54
CA PRO A 10 2.65 11.49 5.25
C PRO A 10 1.87 10.23 4.88
N ALA A 11 1.53 9.36 5.85
CA ALA A 11 0.74 8.17 5.58
C ALA A 11 -0.66 8.52 5.05
N LEU A 12 -1.34 9.51 5.64
CA LEU A 12 -2.65 9.96 5.20
C LEU A 12 -2.58 10.66 3.84
N THR A 13 -1.61 11.56 3.64
CA THR A 13 -1.41 12.23 2.35
C THR A 13 -1.11 11.21 1.25
N GLY A 14 -0.26 10.21 1.53
CA GLY A 14 0.06 9.13 0.60
C GLY A 14 -1.16 8.28 0.23
N ALA A 15 -2.02 7.94 1.20
CA ALA A 15 -3.25 7.20 0.94
C ALA A 15 -4.23 7.97 0.04
N LEU A 16 -4.47 9.27 0.31
CA LEU A 16 -5.39 10.08 -0.49
C LEU A 16 -4.86 10.35 -1.89
N THR A 17 -3.58 10.73 -2.00
CA THR A 17 -2.96 10.99 -3.30
C THR A 17 -2.86 9.72 -4.14
N GLY A 18 -2.54 8.57 -3.52
CA GLY A 18 -2.53 7.27 -4.18
C GLY A 18 -3.91 6.83 -4.66
N ALA A 19 -4.97 7.10 -3.89
CA ALA A 19 -6.34 6.81 -4.32
C ALA A 19 -6.79 7.68 -5.51
N LEU A 20 -6.34 8.94 -5.59
CA LEU A 20 -6.70 9.87 -6.67
C LEU A 20 -5.86 9.69 -7.94
N ALA A 21 -4.56 9.45 -7.80
CA ALA A 21 -3.62 9.37 -8.92
C ALA A 21 -3.35 7.93 -9.41
N GLY A 22 -3.72 6.93 -8.62
CA GLY A 22 -3.48 5.52 -8.90
C GLY A 22 -2.04 5.07 -8.65
N PRO A 23 -1.78 3.75 -8.76
CA PRO A 23 -0.49 3.16 -8.40
C PRO A 23 0.65 3.52 -9.37
N SER A 24 0.35 3.90 -10.61
CA SER A 24 1.35 4.30 -11.61
C SER A 24 2.01 5.65 -11.30
N ALA A 25 1.41 6.46 -10.42
CA ALA A 25 1.96 7.73 -9.98
C ALA A 25 3.18 7.59 -9.05
N LEU A 26 3.41 6.40 -8.49
CA LEU A 26 4.56 6.11 -7.63
C LEU A 26 5.73 5.51 -8.44
N PRO A 27 6.98 5.94 -8.16
CA PRO A 27 8.17 5.31 -8.73
C PRO A 27 8.17 3.79 -8.51
N GLU A 28 8.56 3.03 -9.53
CA GLU A 28 8.61 1.56 -9.46
C GLU A 28 9.49 1.07 -8.30
N SER A 29 10.65 1.69 -8.09
CA SER A 29 11.57 1.31 -7.01
C SER A 29 10.94 1.45 -5.62
N TRP A 30 10.10 2.47 -5.40
CA TRP A 30 9.38 2.66 -4.15
C TRP A 30 8.29 1.60 -3.97
N ARG A 31 7.53 1.31 -5.03
CA ARG A 31 6.52 0.25 -5.01
C ARG A 31 7.16 -1.10 -4.70
N GLN A 32 8.30 -1.42 -5.32
CA GLN A 32 9.01 -2.66 -5.07
C GLN A 32 9.55 -2.77 -3.64
N ALA A 33 10.09 -1.69 -3.08
CA ALA A 33 10.55 -1.68 -1.69
C ALA A 33 9.41 -1.93 -0.68
N CYS A 34 8.19 -1.49 -0.99
CA CYS A 34 7.02 -1.65 -0.12
C CYS A 34 6.18 -2.90 -0.39
N ARG A 35 6.52 -3.72 -1.41
CA ARG A 35 5.74 -4.90 -1.79
C ARG A 35 5.69 -5.94 -0.68
N THR A 36 6.82 -6.24 -0.04
CA THR A 36 6.90 -7.30 0.97
C THR A 36 6.71 -6.75 2.37
N LEU A 37 5.66 -7.21 3.05
CA LEU A 37 5.37 -6.82 4.43
C LEU A 37 6.41 -7.39 5.40
N SER A 38 6.95 -6.54 6.28
CA SER A 38 7.93 -6.97 7.31
C SER A 38 7.28 -7.65 8.52
N GLY A 39 5.96 -7.50 8.72
CA GLY A 39 5.23 -8.12 9.83
C GLY A 39 5.35 -7.40 11.19
N CYS A 40 5.84 -6.16 11.24
CA CYS A 40 6.10 -5.45 12.50
C CYS A 40 4.87 -5.28 13.42
N ALA A 41 3.70 -4.99 12.84
CA ALA A 41 2.45 -4.85 13.61
C ALA A 41 1.63 -6.15 13.65
N LEU A 42 1.74 -6.97 12.59
CA LEU A 42 1.02 -8.22 12.39
C LEU A 42 2.01 -9.29 11.93
N PRO A 43 2.56 -10.11 12.85
CA PRO A 43 3.66 -11.04 12.53
C PRO A 43 3.29 -12.08 11.45
N TRP A 44 2.03 -12.49 11.39
CA TRP A 44 1.53 -13.49 10.44
C TRP A 44 1.43 -12.99 8.99
N LEU A 45 1.60 -11.68 8.76
CA LEU A 45 1.65 -11.08 7.42
C LEU A 45 3.07 -10.94 6.89
N ALA A 46 4.11 -11.27 7.67
CA ALA A 46 5.49 -11.17 7.21
C ALA A 46 5.71 -11.97 5.91
N GLY A 47 6.39 -11.36 4.93
CA GLY A 47 6.65 -11.97 3.63
C GLY A 47 5.49 -11.90 2.61
N THR A 48 4.33 -11.37 3.00
CA THR A 48 3.16 -11.25 2.10
C THR A 48 3.29 -10.03 1.18
N ASP A 49 2.76 -10.13 -0.04
CA ASP A 49 2.65 -9.02 -0.98
C ASP A 49 1.50 -8.06 -0.58
N LEU A 50 1.82 -6.79 -0.35
CA LEU A 50 0.88 -5.76 0.07
C LEU A 50 -0.20 -5.47 -0.98
N VAL A 51 0.14 -5.49 -2.27
CA VAL A 51 -0.78 -5.20 -3.37
C VAL A 51 -1.76 -6.36 -3.57
N GLU A 52 -1.26 -7.60 -3.49
CA GLU A 52 -2.10 -8.79 -3.50
C GLU A 52 -3.09 -8.79 -2.32
N LEU A 53 -2.60 -8.48 -1.12
CA LEU A 53 -3.44 -8.37 0.07
C LEU A 53 -4.51 -7.28 -0.08
N ALA A 54 -4.13 -6.10 -0.60
CA ALA A 54 -5.07 -5.03 -0.88
C ALA A 54 -6.13 -5.43 -1.90
N GLY A 55 -5.75 -6.17 -2.95
CA GLY A 55 -6.67 -6.69 -3.95
C GLY A 55 -7.75 -7.61 -3.38
N ARG A 56 -7.44 -8.38 -2.33
CA ARG A 56 -8.41 -9.23 -1.61
C ARG A 56 -9.42 -8.44 -0.77
N LEU A 57 -9.08 -7.20 -0.43
CA LEU A 57 -9.94 -6.30 0.37
C LEU A 57 -10.89 -5.48 -0.50
N VAL A 58 -10.62 -5.36 -1.80
CA VAL A 58 -11.53 -4.71 -2.74
C VAL A 58 -12.75 -5.63 -2.93
N PRO A 59 -13.96 -5.21 -2.51
CA PRO A 59 -15.16 -5.98 -2.79
C PRO A 59 -15.32 -6.13 -4.30
N GLY A 60 -15.57 -7.36 -4.74
CA GLY A 60 -15.80 -7.62 -6.17
C GLY A 60 -17.13 -7.03 -6.62
N ASP A 61 -17.09 -5.91 -7.33
CA ASP A 61 -17.90 -5.82 -8.55
C ASP A 61 -17.10 -6.54 -9.64
N GLY A 62 -17.71 -7.52 -10.31
CA GLY A 62 -17.07 -8.48 -11.21
C GLY A 62 -15.85 -7.95 -11.97
N GLY A 63 -14.76 -8.70 -11.91
CA GLY A 63 -13.44 -8.27 -12.35
C GLY A 63 -13.40 -7.61 -13.72
N THR A 64 -12.47 -6.69 -13.86
CA THR A 64 -11.77 -6.55 -15.14
C THR A 64 -10.27 -6.54 -14.81
N PRO A 65 -9.56 -7.65 -15.04
CA PRO A 65 -8.10 -7.59 -15.11
C PRO A 65 -7.71 -6.69 -16.28
N GLY A 66 -6.73 -5.83 -16.04
CA GLY A 66 -6.05 -4.88 -16.94
C GLY A 66 -6.48 -4.83 -18.41
N GLY A 67 -6.87 -3.63 -18.83
CA GLY A 67 -6.67 -3.09 -20.17
C GLY A 67 -5.70 -1.92 -20.09
#